data_AF-A0A146EZH9-F1
#
_entry.id   AF-A0A146EZH9-F1
#
_cell.length_a   1.000
_cell.length_b   1.000
_cell.length_c   1.000
_cell.angle_alpha   90.00
_cell.angle_beta   90.00
_cell.angle_gamma   90.00
#
_symmetry.space_group_name_H-M   'P 1'
#
loop_
_entity.id
_entity.type
_entity.pdbx_description
1 polymer ?
#
loop_
_entity_poly.entity_id
_entity_poly.type
_entity_poly.pdbx_seq_one_letter_code
_entity_poly.pdbx_strand_id
1 'polypeptide(L)'
;MTIEECAPLPTFDITPAAILDHANQVIRRVQLDVNHLIDTVVIGDATVDTLVRPLGNIDNEFKYHIQYIALFQSVAPSPDLRKASSEAVNLVNQAYLALFQDERLFYLVDTVYSKINDDYEDGESIRLLSRFHRMFVDNGLRLAGADRDRFQHIVKRLLELRVQFMDNIATDPGSLWIATDELKGLDEGMLKNLERGPSGTSRIRLDRPTVSTILGKCSVAQVRRDVFLSSQSIYSQNVVIFQDTITLRHEAARLLGFPSFAAQQLRHQLVKSPGAVTDLLEDLERRLQPLAIRELQALQTFAGLESPLYLWDFDYYHRRMLQEQYSVSHDLISEYFPAEHTIQRMLGIFERLFGLSITEVTEKTDRNVWHSDVRIFAVRDRQESSGSFLGYLYTDIYPRPGKYNHAANFNIHPGFRRKDGSQSPVATALVCNVSPATADRPALLQHREVITLFHELGHGRSH
;
A
#
# COMPACT_ATOMS: atom_id res chain seq x y z
N MET A 1 25.84 -18.16 8.05
CA MET A 1 26.15 -17.55 9.36
C MET A 1 25.23 -18.24 10.35
N THR A 2 25.77 -18.72 11.47
CA THR A 2 25.01 -19.49 12.45
C THR A 2 23.98 -18.61 13.16
N ILE A 3 22.77 -19.14 13.39
CA ILE A 3 21.62 -18.41 13.96
C ILE A 3 21.85 -17.92 15.40
N GLU A 4 22.88 -18.42 16.10
CA GLU A 4 23.10 -18.22 17.54
C GLU A 4 23.32 -16.75 17.98
N GLU A 5 23.63 -15.84 17.07
CA GLU A 5 23.80 -14.39 17.35
C GLU A 5 22.63 -13.51 16.85
N CYS A 6 21.52 -14.11 16.43
CA CYS A 6 20.31 -13.39 16.01
C CYS A 6 19.11 -13.70 16.92
N ALA A 7 18.09 -12.82 16.91
CA ALA A 7 16.77 -13.22 17.38
C ALA A 7 16.24 -14.40 16.56
N PRO A 8 15.39 -15.29 17.11
CA PRO A 8 14.85 -16.42 16.34
C PRO A 8 14.16 -15.97 15.05
N LEU A 9 14.40 -16.70 13.95
CA LEU A 9 13.71 -16.46 12.69
C LEU A 9 12.20 -16.63 12.87
N PRO A 10 11.37 -15.70 12.34
CA PRO A 10 9.94 -15.92 12.18
C PRO A 10 9.65 -17.25 11.48
N THR A 11 8.55 -17.89 11.88
CA THR A 11 8.04 -19.10 11.25
C THR A 11 6.73 -18.81 10.53
N PHE A 12 6.47 -19.50 9.41
CA PHE A 12 5.33 -19.30 8.52
C PHE A 12 4.60 -20.62 8.22
N ASP A 13 4.94 -21.69 8.94
CA ASP A 13 4.31 -23.01 8.94
C ASP A 13 2.97 -23.00 9.72
N ILE A 14 2.05 -22.13 9.31
CA ILE A 14 0.74 -21.94 9.98
C ILE A 14 -0.41 -22.42 9.10
N THR A 15 -1.42 -23.03 9.73
CA THR A 15 -2.63 -23.49 9.03
C THR A 15 -3.69 -22.38 8.97
N PRO A 16 -4.66 -22.44 8.04
CA PRO A 16 -5.76 -21.47 7.98
C PRO A 16 -6.53 -21.33 9.30
N ALA A 17 -6.81 -22.46 9.97
CA ALA A 17 -7.48 -22.47 11.27
C ALA A 17 -6.63 -21.80 12.36
N ALA A 18 -5.33 -22.08 12.40
CA ALA A 18 -4.42 -21.49 13.38
C ALA A 18 -4.28 -19.96 13.21
N ILE A 19 -4.34 -19.43 11.98
CA ILE A 19 -4.38 -17.98 11.74
C ILE A 19 -5.62 -17.35 12.37
N LEU A 20 -6.80 -17.95 12.17
CA LEU A 20 -8.05 -17.45 12.75
C LEU A 20 -8.06 -17.55 14.28
N ASP A 21 -7.53 -18.65 14.82
CA ASP A 21 -7.37 -18.80 16.27
C ASP A 21 -6.43 -17.75 16.85
N HIS A 22 -5.31 -17.49 16.19
CA HIS A 22 -4.35 -16.45 16.58
C HIS A 22 -5.01 -15.07 16.56
N ALA A 23 -5.76 -14.74 15.51
CA ALA A 23 -6.53 -13.50 15.43
C ALA A 23 -7.53 -13.35 16.60
N ASN A 24 -8.29 -14.40 16.90
CA ASN A 24 -9.23 -14.40 18.03
C ASN A 24 -8.53 -14.26 19.38
N GLN A 25 -7.34 -14.84 19.56
CA GLN A 25 -6.53 -14.66 20.75
C GLN A 25 -6.05 -13.21 20.89
N VAL A 26 -5.57 -12.58 19.81
CA VAL A 26 -5.17 -11.16 19.79
C VAL A 26 -6.34 -10.27 20.18
N ILE A 27 -7.52 -10.48 19.60
CA ILE A 27 -8.74 -9.73 19.92
C ILE A 27 -9.06 -9.84 21.41
N ARG A 28 -9.15 -11.06 21.94
CA ARG A 28 -9.44 -11.29 23.37
C ARG A 28 -8.40 -10.63 24.26
N ARG A 29 -7.11 -10.76 23.91
CA ARG A 29 -6.02 -10.21 24.71
C ARG A 29 -6.08 -8.69 24.77
N VAL A 30 -6.25 -8.04 23.62
CA VAL A 30 -6.37 -6.58 23.54
C VAL A 30 -7.60 -6.09 24.32
N GLN A 31 -8.74 -6.76 24.19
CA GLN A 31 -9.95 -6.41 24.96
C GLN A 31 -9.74 -6.55 26.47
N LEU A 32 -9.11 -7.64 26.92
CA LEU A 32 -8.81 -7.86 28.34
C LEU A 32 -7.83 -6.82 28.88
N ASP A 33 -6.74 -6.55 28.15
CA ASP A 33 -5.71 -5.60 28.58
C ASP A 33 -6.26 -4.16 28.62
N VAL A 34 -7.12 -3.78 27.67
CA VAL A 34 -7.78 -2.47 27.66
C VAL A 34 -8.81 -2.37 28.79
N ASN A 35 -9.65 -3.38 29.00
CA ASN A 35 -10.61 -3.36 30.10
C ASN A 35 -9.90 -3.29 31.46
N HIS A 36 -8.84 -4.08 31.65
CA HIS A 36 -8.02 -4.00 32.84
C HIS A 36 -7.42 -2.61 33.04
N LEU A 37 -6.94 -1.96 31.97
CA LEU A 37 -6.43 -0.60 32.03
C LEU A 37 -7.52 0.40 32.46
N ILE A 38 -8.72 0.30 31.88
CA ILE A 38 -9.88 1.14 32.25
C ILE A 38 -10.27 0.94 33.71
N ASP A 39 -10.30 -0.31 34.19
CA ASP A 39 -10.73 -0.65 35.55
C ASP A 39 -9.68 -0.28 36.62
N THR A 40 -8.40 -0.20 36.24
CA THR A 40 -7.30 0.10 37.16
C THR A 40 -6.99 1.59 37.25
N VAL A 41 -7.11 2.32 36.15
CA VAL A 41 -6.75 3.75 36.10
C VAL A 41 -7.95 4.60 36.50
N VAL A 42 -7.92 5.13 37.72
CA VAL A 42 -8.88 6.13 38.17
C VAL A 42 -8.60 7.46 37.46
N ILE A 43 -9.66 8.19 37.07
CA ILE A 43 -9.58 9.48 36.36
C ILE A 43 -8.62 10.49 37.00
N GLY A 44 -8.54 10.51 38.33
CA GLY A 44 -7.66 11.42 39.08
C GLY A 44 -6.16 11.11 38.88
N ASP A 45 -5.83 9.85 38.62
CA ASP A 45 -4.46 9.33 38.55
C ASP A 45 -4.01 9.03 37.11
N ALA A 46 -4.86 9.36 36.12
CA ALA A 46 -4.55 9.18 34.71
C ALA A 46 -3.44 10.15 34.29
N THR A 47 -2.31 9.60 33.82
CA THR A 47 -1.14 10.33 33.33
C THR A 47 -0.58 9.65 32.08
N VAL A 48 0.49 10.22 31.49
CA VAL A 48 1.20 9.57 30.39
C VAL A 48 1.69 8.18 30.78
N ASP A 49 2.29 8.02 31.96
CA ASP A 49 2.86 6.76 32.39
C ASP A 49 1.82 5.74 32.87
N THR A 50 0.72 6.17 33.48
CA THR A 50 -0.31 5.25 33.98
C THR A 50 -1.33 4.86 32.91
N LEU A 51 -1.52 5.66 31.85
CA LEU A 51 -2.50 5.42 30.79
C LEU A 51 -1.88 5.31 29.40
N VAL A 52 -1.18 6.34 28.93
CA VAL A 52 -0.76 6.47 27.52
C VAL A 52 0.29 5.44 27.15
N ARG A 53 1.33 5.26 27.98
CA ARG A 53 2.41 4.31 27.74
C ARG A 53 1.92 2.86 27.81
N PRO A 54 1.07 2.44 28.78
CA PRO A 54 0.40 1.14 28.75
C PRO A 54 -0.45 0.93 27.50
N LEU A 55 -1.25 1.92 27.09
CA LEU A 55 -2.06 1.82 25.87
C LEU A 55 -1.19 1.72 24.61
N GLY A 56 -0.06 2.43 24.58
CA GLY A 56 0.97 2.30 23.53
C GLY A 56 1.58 0.91 23.45
N ASN A 57 1.84 0.27 24.59
CA ASN A 57 2.31 -1.11 24.62
C ASN A 57 1.27 -2.08 24.05
N ILE A 58 -0.02 -1.88 24.36
CA ILE A 58 -1.12 -2.66 23.77
C ILE A 58 -1.17 -2.44 22.24
N ASP A 59 -1.02 -1.19 21.78
CA ASP A 59 -0.96 -0.85 20.34
C ASP A 59 0.22 -1.54 19.63
N ASN A 60 1.39 -1.62 20.28
CA ASN A 60 2.58 -2.27 19.73
C ASN A 60 2.41 -3.78 19.61
N GLU A 61 1.94 -4.45 20.67
CA GLU A 61 1.68 -5.90 20.64
C GLU A 61 0.59 -6.27 19.62
N PHE A 62 -0.46 -5.45 19.55
CA PHE A 62 -1.49 -5.58 18.51
C PHE A 62 -0.87 -5.52 17.11
N LYS A 63 -0.08 -4.47 16.82
CA LYS A 63 0.58 -4.29 15.52
C LYS A 63 1.53 -5.43 15.17
N TYR A 64 2.26 -5.92 16.16
CA TYR A 64 3.20 -7.03 16.00
C TYR A 64 2.52 -8.29 15.45
N HIS A 65 1.33 -8.62 15.95
CA HIS A 65 0.58 -9.79 15.50
C HIS A 65 -0.21 -9.56 14.21
N ILE A 66 -0.89 -8.42 14.07
CA ILE A 66 -1.72 -8.16 12.89
C ILE A 66 -0.89 -8.04 11.61
N GLN A 67 0.32 -7.47 11.67
CA GLN A 67 1.21 -7.37 10.51
C GLN A 67 1.66 -8.75 10.02
N TYR A 68 2.03 -9.63 10.96
CA TYR A 68 2.35 -11.03 10.65
C TYR A 68 1.17 -11.76 10.00
N ILE A 69 -0.03 -11.66 10.59
CA ILE A 69 -1.25 -12.28 10.04
C ILE A 69 -1.55 -11.72 8.63
N ALA A 70 -1.43 -10.41 8.45
CA ALA A 70 -1.74 -9.71 7.20
C ALA A 70 -0.77 -10.00 6.06
N LEU A 71 0.42 -10.54 6.34
CA LEU A 71 1.36 -10.93 5.30
C LEU A 71 0.77 -12.03 4.40
N PHE A 72 0.10 -13.02 5.02
CA PHE A 72 -0.34 -14.23 4.33
C PHE A 72 -1.33 -13.97 3.20
N GLN A 73 -2.27 -13.02 3.33
CA GLN A 73 -3.20 -12.68 2.24
C GLN A 73 -2.49 -12.19 0.96
N SER A 74 -1.27 -11.65 1.10
CA SER A 74 -0.48 -11.10 0.01
C SER A 74 0.51 -12.09 -0.58
N VAL A 75 0.99 -13.08 0.18
CA VAL A 75 2.12 -13.91 -0.26
C VAL A 75 1.90 -15.42 -0.17
N ALA A 76 0.93 -15.89 0.62
CA ALA A 76 0.74 -17.32 0.84
C ALA A 76 0.38 -18.03 -0.48
N PRO A 77 1.03 -19.15 -0.82
CA PRO A 77 0.66 -19.95 -1.99
C PRO A 77 -0.75 -20.55 -1.89
N SER A 78 -1.18 -20.93 -0.68
CA SER A 78 -2.50 -21.52 -0.43
C SER A 78 -3.63 -20.47 -0.50
N PRO A 79 -4.65 -20.68 -1.38
CA PRO A 79 -5.84 -19.82 -1.42
C PRO A 79 -6.61 -19.79 -0.10
N ASP A 80 -6.72 -20.93 0.59
CA ASP A 80 -7.44 -21.02 1.87
C ASP A 80 -6.72 -20.23 2.96
N LEU A 81 -5.38 -20.25 2.96
CA LEU A 81 -4.58 -19.47 3.89
C LEU A 81 -4.71 -17.97 3.63
N ARG A 82 -4.74 -17.56 2.35
CA ARG A 82 -5.01 -16.15 1.99
C ARG A 82 -6.39 -15.70 2.46
N LYS A 83 -7.42 -16.52 2.23
CA LYS A 83 -8.79 -16.23 2.67
C LYS A 83 -8.87 -16.09 4.19
N ALA A 84 -8.32 -17.05 4.93
CA ALA A 84 -8.28 -17.03 6.39
C ALA A 84 -7.51 -15.82 6.93
N SER A 85 -6.40 -15.44 6.30
CA SER A 85 -5.66 -14.21 6.62
C SER A 85 -6.50 -12.96 6.40
N SER A 86 -7.18 -12.81 5.26
CA SER A 86 -8.05 -11.65 5.02
C SER A 86 -9.21 -11.57 6.01
N GLU A 87 -9.83 -12.70 6.35
CA GLU A 87 -10.88 -12.77 7.37
C GLU A 87 -10.35 -12.38 8.75
N ALA A 88 -9.23 -12.97 9.17
CA ALA A 88 -8.54 -12.65 10.41
C ALA A 88 -8.18 -11.16 10.52
N VAL A 89 -7.63 -10.58 9.45
CA VAL A 89 -7.28 -9.15 9.40
C VAL A 89 -8.52 -8.28 9.60
N ASN A 90 -9.61 -8.62 8.93
CA ASN A 90 -10.87 -7.88 9.05
C ASN A 90 -11.42 -7.93 10.48
N LEU A 91 -11.46 -9.12 11.11
CA LEU A 91 -11.93 -9.29 12.49
C LEU A 91 -11.09 -8.48 13.48
N VAL A 92 -9.76 -8.59 13.37
CA VAL A 92 -8.82 -7.93 14.27
C VAL A 92 -8.88 -6.41 14.13
N ASN A 93 -8.96 -5.89 12.90
CA ASN A 93 -9.11 -4.45 12.64
C ASN A 93 -10.45 -3.91 13.16
N GLN A 94 -11.55 -4.64 12.99
CA GLN A 94 -12.85 -4.23 13.53
C GLN A 94 -12.82 -4.15 15.05
N ALA A 95 -12.26 -5.17 15.72
CA ALA A 95 -12.12 -5.17 17.17
C ALA A 95 -11.25 -4.02 17.69
N TYR A 96 -10.12 -3.73 17.01
CA TYR A 96 -9.25 -2.62 17.37
C TYR A 96 -9.91 -1.25 17.17
N LEU A 97 -10.65 -1.05 16.07
CA LEU A 97 -11.40 0.18 15.84
C LEU A 97 -12.51 0.39 16.88
N ALA A 98 -13.14 -0.69 17.36
CA ALA A 98 -14.16 -0.62 18.40
C ALA A 98 -13.62 -0.08 19.74
N LEU A 99 -12.32 -0.22 20.02
CA LEU A 99 -11.69 0.40 21.20
C LEU A 99 -11.84 1.92 21.19
N PHE A 100 -11.78 2.52 20.00
CA PHE A 100 -11.92 3.96 19.81
C PHE A 100 -13.38 4.43 19.80
N GLN A 101 -14.30 3.54 20.18
CA GLN A 101 -15.70 3.82 20.46
C GLN A 101 -16.05 3.66 21.94
N ASP A 102 -15.11 3.21 22.79
CA ASP A 102 -15.32 3.09 24.24
C ASP A 102 -15.23 4.47 24.90
N GLU A 103 -16.36 4.95 25.42
CA GLU A 103 -16.47 6.25 26.09
C GLU A 103 -15.64 6.34 27.37
N ARG A 104 -15.47 5.23 28.10
CA ARG A 104 -14.70 5.21 29.35
C ARG A 104 -13.23 5.45 29.05
N LEU A 105 -12.71 4.75 28.03
CA LEU A 105 -11.34 4.95 27.57
C LEU A 105 -11.14 6.35 26.98
N PHE A 106 -12.12 6.84 26.20
CA PHE A 106 -12.07 8.21 25.69
C PHE A 106 -11.98 9.24 26.81
N TYR A 107 -12.79 9.10 27.86
CA TYR A 107 -12.80 10.05 28.97
C TYR A 107 -11.45 10.08 29.71
N LEU A 108 -10.81 8.93 29.92
CA LEU A 108 -9.46 8.86 30.47
C LEU A 108 -8.45 9.57 29.57
N VAL A 109 -8.47 9.28 28.26
CA VAL A 109 -7.54 9.88 27.29
C VAL A 109 -7.76 11.40 27.13
N ASP A 110 -9.00 11.87 27.06
CA ASP A 110 -9.36 13.29 26.97
C ASP A 110 -8.97 14.04 28.25
N THR A 111 -9.09 13.39 29.42
CA THR A 111 -8.61 13.94 30.70
C THR A 111 -7.10 14.17 30.67
N VAL A 112 -6.30 13.17 30.28
CA VAL A 112 -4.84 13.31 30.17
C VAL A 112 -4.48 14.37 29.13
N TYR A 113 -5.14 14.33 27.96
CA TYR A 113 -4.93 15.31 26.89
C TYR A 113 -5.20 16.75 27.33
N SER A 114 -6.22 16.99 28.16
CA SER A 114 -6.57 18.33 28.66
C SER A 114 -5.61 18.88 29.73
N LYS A 115 -4.87 18.01 30.41
CA LYS A 115 -3.98 18.34 31.53
C LYS A 115 -2.50 18.29 31.17
N ILE A 116 -2.16 17.76 29.99
CA ILE A 116 -0.79 17.55 29.57
C ILE A 116 -0.02 18.88 29.58
N ASN A 117 1.18 18.86 30.13
CA ASN A 117 2.11 19.98 30.03
C ASN A 117 3.31 19.52 29.20
N ASP A 118 3.45 20.12 28.02
CA ASP A 118 4.47 19.76 27.04
C ASP A 118 5.90 19.97 27.55
N ASP A 119 6.10 20.79 28.58
CA ASP A 119 7.43 21.08 29.15
C ASP A 119 8.03 19.91 29.94
N TYR A 120 7.23 18.92 30.34
CA TYR A 120 7.64 17.84 31.24
C TYR A 120 7.58 16.44 30.62
N GLU A 121 7.14 16.32 29.37
CA GLU A 121 6.91 15.05 28.70
C GLU A 121 7.75 14.93 27.43
N ASP A 122 8.14 13.70 27.08
CA ASP A 122 8.89 13.48 25.86
C ASP A 122 8.00 13.66 24.61
N GLY A 123 8.61 14.12 23.52
CA GLY A 123 7.87 14.43 22.29
C GLY A 123 7.17 13.23 21.65
N GLU A 124 7.66 12.00 21.87
CA GLU A 124 7.02 10.79 21.35
C GLU A 124 5.72 10.50 22.11
N SER A 125 5.74 10.63 23.44
CA SER A 125 4.58 10.45 24.32
C SER A 125 3.48 11.47 24.03
N ILE A 126 3.82 12.76 23.85
CA ILE A 126 2.86 13.82 23.48
C ILE A 126 2.21 13.50 22.12
N ARG A 127 3.02 13.06 21.14
CA ARG A 127 2.53 12.66 19.82
C ARG A 127 1.63 11.44 19.89
N LEU A 128 1.96 10.45 20.71
CA LEU A 128 1.18 9.24 20.90
C LEU A 128 -0.18 9.55 21.52
N LEU A 129 -0.20 10.34 22.61
CA LEU A 129 -1.41 10.83 23.25
C LEU A 129 -2.31 11.58 22.24
N SER A 130 -1.72 12.51 21.49
CA SER A 130 -2.43 13.26 20.44
C SER A 130 -3.02 12.34 19.35
N ARG A 131 -2.30 11.26 18.98
CA ARG A 131 -2.79 10.27 18.02
C ARG A 131 -3.98 9.48 18.57
N PHE A 132 -3.94 9.02 19.82
CA PHE A 132 -5.05 8.29 20.43
C PHE A 132 -6.27 9.18 20.60
N HIS A 133 -6.11 10.36 21.21
CA HIS A 133 -7.17 11.35 21.39
C HIS A 133 -7.90 11.63 20.08
N ARG A 134 -7.13 11.87 19.02
CA ARG A 134 -7.64 12.07 17.66
C ARG A 134 -8.51 10.91 17.17
N MET A 135 -8.06 9.67 17.38
CA MET A 135 -8.81 8.50 16.90
C MET A 135 -10.19 8.41 17.56
N PHE A 136 -10.35 8.87 18.80
CA PHE A 136 -11.68 9.01 19.42
C PHE A 136 -12.47 10.18 18.83
N VAL A 137 -11.85 11.37 18.70
CA VAL A 137 -12.54 12.55 18.17
C VAL A 137 -13.04 12.33 16.74
N ASP A 138 -12.24 11.71 15.87
CA ASP A 138 -12.64 11.39 14.49
C ASP A 138 -13.74 10.33 14.41
N ASN A 139 -13.94 9.55 15.49
CA ASN A 139 -15.08 8.63 15.64
C ASN A 139 -16.30 9.30 16.30
N GLY A 140 -16.25 10.63 16.52
CA GLY A 140 -17.40 11.39 17.02
C GLY A 140 -17.64 11.28 18.51
N LEU A 141 -16.65 10.88 19.31
CA LEU A 141 -16.82 10.68 20.76
C LEU A 141 -17.02 11.98 21.55
N ARG A 142 -16.82 13.14 20.90
CA ARG A 142 -17.20 14.45 21.43
C ARG A 142 -18.64 14.87 21.11
N LEU A 143 -19.32 14.15 20.21
CA LEU A 143 -20.70 14.42 19.84
C LEU A 143 -21.65 13.83 20.89
N ALA A 144 -22.79 14.49 21.08
CA ALA A 144 -23.85 14.05 21.99
C ALA A 144 -25.23 14.19 21.32
N GLY A 145 -26.21 13.42 21.81
CA GLY A 145 -27.59 13.48 21.33
C GLY A 145 -27.72 13.27 19.82
N ALA A 146 -28.58 14.08 19.18
CA ALA A 146 -28.94 13.93 17.78
C ALA A 146 -27.74 14.00 16.80
N ASP A 147 -26.73 14.82 17.11
CA ASP A 147 -25.53 14.94 16.27
C ASP A 147 -24.71 13.64 16.26
N ARG A 148 -24.64 12.96 17.41
CA ARG A 148 -23.98 11.65 17.52
C ARG A 148 -24.74 10.58 16.76
N ASP A 149 -26.05 10.53 16.92
CA ASP A 149 -26.91 9.55 16.22
C ASP A 149 -26.81 9.74 14.70
N ARG A 150 -26.82 10.99 14.24
CA ARG A 150 -26.65 11.33 12.83
C ARG A 150 -25.26 10.95 12.32
N PHE A 151 -24.21 11.26 13.07
CA PHE A 151 -22.84 10.90 12.70
C PHE A 151 -22.67 9.38 12.57
N GLN A 152 -23.17 8.60 13.54
CA GLN A 152 -23.11 7.14 13.49
C GLN A 152 -23.86 6.55 12.29
N HIS A 153 -25.04 7.10 11.98
CA HIS A 153 -25.77 6.73 10.78
C HIS A 153 -24.95 7.00 9.50
N ILE A 154 -24.33 8.18 9.40
CA ILE A 154 -23.49 8.55 8.27
C ILE A 154 -22.29 7.59 8.13
N VAL A 155 -21.58 7.30 9.23
CA VAL A 155 -20.43 6.38 9.21
C VAL A 155 -20.84 5.00 8.70
N LYS A 156 -21.96 4.46 9.19
CA LYS A 156 -22.50 3.17 8.71
C LYS A 156 -22.82 3.23 7.21
N ARG A 157 -23.49 4.29 6.75
CA ARG A 157 -23.85 4.45 5.34
C ARG A 157 -22.61 4.57 4.45
N LEU A 158 -21.58 5.29 4.89
CA LEU A 158 -20.31 5.41 4.17
C LEU A 158 -19.59 4.06 4.02
N LEU A 159 -19.68 3.17 5.02
CA LEU A 159 -19.15 1.81 4.92
C LEU A 159 -19.91 0.99 3.87
N GLU A 160 -21.24 1.03 3.88
CA GLU A 160 -22.09 0.36 2.88
C GLU A 160 -21.78 0.85 1.46
N LEU A 161 -21.70 2.17 1.27
CA LEU A 161 -21.38 2.78 -0.02
C LEU A 161 -19.99 2.38 -0.51
N ARG A 162 -19.00 2.29 0.40
CA ARG A 162 -17.65 1.83 0.06
C ARG A 162 -17.66 0.38 -0.43
N VAL A 163 -18.40 -0.51 0.23
CA VAL A 163 -18.53 -1.92 -0.19
C VAL A 163 -19.16 -1.97 -1.58
N GLN A 164 -20.30 -1.30 -1.79
CA GLN A 164 -20.97 -1.26 -3.10
C GLN A 164 -20.07 -0.70 -4.21
N PHE A 165 -19.31 0.36 -3.91
CA PHE A 165 -18.37 0.95 -4.87
C PHE A 165 -17.27 -0.04 -5.30
N MET A 166 -16.73 -0.78 -4.34
CA MET A 166 -15.68 -1.77 -4.59
C MET A 166 -16.21 -3.02 -5.28
N ASP A 167 -17.41 -3.49 -4.92
CA ASP A 167 -18.08 -4.62 -5.58
C ASP A 167 -18.30 -4.31 -7.06
N ASN A 168 -18.74 -3.09 -7.38
CA ASN A 168 -18.87 -2.62 -8.75
C ASN A 168 -17.52 -2.66 -9.50
N ILE A 169 -16.43 -2.20 -8.88
CA ILE A 169 -15.08 -2.24 -9.48
C ILE A 169 -14.59 -3.68 -9.70
N ALA A 170 -15.02 -4.63 -8.86
CA ALA A 170 -14.64 -6.03 -8.97
C ALA A 170 -15.42 -6.79 -10.06
N THR A 171 -16.47 -6.20 -10.63
CA THR A 171 -17.19 -6.79 -11.77
C THR A 171 -16.33 -6.82 -13.03
N ASP A 172 -16.65 -7.72 -13.97
CA ASP A 172 -15.94 -7.79 -15.25
C ASP A 172 -16.05 -6.44 -15.98
N PRO A 173 -14.94 -5.80 -16.37
CA PRO A 173 -14.96 -4.49 -17.01
C PRO A 173 -15.58 -4.50 -18.42
N GLY A 174 -16.03 -5.64 -18.90
CA GLY A 174 -16.56 -5.83 -20.23
C GLY A 174 -15.46 -5.83 -21.29
N SER A 175 -15.90 -5.78 -22.55
CA SER A 175 -15.01 -5.86 -23.71
C SER A 175 -15.62 -5.25 -24.95
N LEU A 176 -14.77 -4.85 -25.88
CA LEU A 176 -15.14 -4.53 -27.25
C LEU A 176 -14.75 -5.68 -28.18
N TRP A 177 -15.55 -5.91 -29.22
CA TRP A 177 -15.19 -6.81 -30.33
C TRP A 177 -14.69 -5.96 -31.49
N ILE A 178 -13.40 -6.07 -31.80
CA ILE A 178 -12.74 -5.26 -32.83
C ILE A 178 -12.28 -6.18 -33.95
N ALA A 179 -12.41 -5.75 -35.20
CA ALA A 179 -11.95 -6.55 -36.33
C ALA A 179 -10.43 -6.79 -36.21
N THR A 180 -9.98 -8.03 -36.42
CA THR A 180 -8.57 -8.40 -36.17
C THR A 180 -7.61 -7.59 -37.03
N ASP A 181 -8.01 -7.29 -38.26
CA ASP A 181 -7.24 -6.51 -39.23
C ASP A 181 -7.14 -5.02 -38.86
N GLU A 182 -7.98 -4.52 -37.95
CA GLU A 182 -7.88 -3.19 -37.36
C GLU A 182 -6.91 -3.12 -36.17
N LEU A 183 -6.47 -4.25 -35.62
CA LEU A 183 -5.51 -4.31 -34.50
C LEU A 183 -4.04 -4.20 -34.96
N LYS A 184 -3.78 -3.34 -35.95
CA LYS A 184 -2.44 -3.13 -36.53
C LYS A 184 -1.47 -2.57 -35.47
N GLY A 185 -0.22 -3.00 -35.51
CA GLY A 185 0.84 -2.56 -34.59
C GLY A 185 1.01 -3.42 -33.33
N LEU A 186 0.08 -4.35 -33.06
CA LEU A 186 0.29 -5.41 -32.08
C LEU A 186 1.18 -6.51 -32.67
N ASP A 187 2.05 -7.11 -31.84
CA ASP A 187 2.85 -8.25 -32.25
C ASP A 187 2.00 -9.53 -32.37
N GLU A 188 2.46 -10.50 -33.16
CA GLU A 188 1.72 -11.75 -33.39
C GLU A 188 1.44 -12.53 -32.11
N GLY A 189 2.35 -12.45 -31.12
CA GLY A 189 2.18 -13.08 -29.81
C GLY A 189 0.97 -12.51 -29.08
N MET A 190 0.84 -11.19 -29.03
CA MET A 190 -0.31 -10.49 -28.45
C MET A 190 -1.61 -10.85 -29.17
N LEU A 191 -1.61 -10.84 -30.51
CA LEU A 191 -2.79 -11.18 -31.30
C LEU A 191 -3.24 -12.64 -31.10
N LYS A 192 -2.30 -13.57 -30.86
CA LYS A 192 -2.62 -14.98 -30.58
C LYS A 192 -3.27 -15.18 -29.20
N ASN A 193 -2.96 -14.32 -28.24
CA ASN A 193 -3.51 -14.40 -26.89
C ASN A 193 -4.91 -13.78 -26.75
N LEU A 194 -5.42 -13.10 -27.78
CA LEU A 194 -6.77 -12.53 -27.77
C LEU A 194 -7.82 -13.60 -28.08
N GLU A 195 -8.93 -13.59 -27.32
CA GLU A 195 -10.10 -14.42 -27.61
C GLU A 195 -10.69 -14.03 -28.98
N ARG A 196 -10.92 -15.03 -29.84
CA ARG A 196 -11.47 -14.83 -31.18
C ARG A 196 -12.99 -14.88 -31.16
N GLY A 197 -13.60 -13.90 -31.81
CA GLY A 197 -15.05 -13.76 -31.93
C GLY A 197 -15.57 -14.17 -33.29
N PRO A 198 -16.90 -14.11 -33.48
CA PRO A 198 -17.52 -14.28 -34.79
C PRO A 198 -16.98 -13.26 -35.80
N SER A 199 -17.01 -13.64 -37.08
CA SER A 199 -16.72 -12.73 -38.21
C SER A 199 -15.32 -12.08 -38.17
N GLY A 200 -14.31 -12.78 -37.65
CA GLY A 200 -12.92 -12.32 -37.69
C GLY A 200 -12.58 -11.23 -36.67
N THR A 201 -13.39 -11.08 -35.63
CA THR A 201 -13.13 -10.13 -34.54
C THR A 201 -12.26 -10.74 -33.43
N SER A 202 -11.62 -9.89 -32.66
CA SER A 202 -10.90 -10.23 -31.44
C SER A 202 -11.49 -9.46 -30.26
N ARG A 203 -11.60 -10.12 -29.11
CA ARG A 203 -12.10 -9.52 -27.87
C ARG A 203 -11.01 -8.66 -27.23
N ILE A 204 -11.30 -7.38 -27.08
CA ILE A 204 -10.48 -6.43 -26.34
C ILE A 204 -11.13 -6.20 -24.98
N ARG A 205 -10.59 -6.83 -23.94
CA ARG A 205 -11.01 -6.58 -22.55
C ARG A 205 -10.74 -5.13 -22.18
N LEU A 206 -11.62 -4.51 -21.41
CA LEU A 206 -11.46 -3.13 -20.92
C LEU A 206 -10.70 -3.06 -19.58
N ASP A 207 -9.85 -4.05 -19.31
CA ASP A 207 -8.95 -4.02 -18.16
C ASP A 207 -7.70 -3.17 -18.44
N ARG A 208 -7.06 -2.68 -17.36
CA ARG A 208 -5.92 -1.75 -17.45
C ARG A 208 -4.77 -2.24 -18.34
N PRO A 209 -4.30 -3.50 -18.23
CA PRO A 209 -3.19 -3.98 -19.06
C PRO A 209 -3.54 -4.02 -20.55
N THR A 210 -4.74 -4.49 -20.90
CA THR A 210 -5.19 -4.56 -22.30
C THR A 210 -5.37 -3.16 -22.87
N VAL A 211 -6.06 -2.27 -22.15
CA VAL A 211 -6.26 -0.87 -22.58
C VAL A 211 -4.91 -0.16 -22.80
N SER A 212 -3.98 -0.26 -21.85
CA SER A 212 -2.65 0.37 -21.98
C SER A 212 -1.87 -0.19 -23.18
N THR A 213 -1.98 -1.49 -23.46
CA THR A 213 -1.35 -2.12 -24.63
C THR A 213 -1.93 -1.57 -25.92
N ILE A 214 -3.26 -1.48 -26.04
CA ILE A 214 -3.92 -0.93 -27.23
C ILE A 214 -3.53 0.53 -27.44
N LEU A 215 -3.60 1.36 -26.38
CA LEU A 215 -3.26 2.78 -26.46
C LEU A 215 -1.80 3.02 -26.83
N GLY A 216 -0.87 2.19 -26.36
CA GLY A 216 0.55 2.33 -26.67
C GLY A 216 0.95 1.75 -28.02
N LYS A 217 0.36 0.64 -28.47
CA LYS A 217 0.86 -0.13 -29.62
C LYS A 217 -0.03 -0.09 -30.87
N CYS A 218 -1.35 0.03 -30.73
CA CYS A 218 -2.24 -0.04 -31.88
C CYS A 218 -2.10 1.22 -32.76
N SER A 219 -1.79 1.03 -34.04
CA SER A 219 -1.58 2.13 -34.98
C SER A 219 -2.88 2.75 -35.50
N VAL A 220 -4.02 2.06 -35.34
CA VAL A 220 -5.34 2.55 -35.78
C VAL A 220 -5.94 3.50 -34.75
N ALA A 221 -6.02 4.79 -35.07
CA ALA A 221 -6.48 5.84 -34.16
C ALA A 221 -7.93 5.64 -33.67
N GLN A 222 -8.83 5.17 -34.55
CA GLN A 222 -10.22 4.91 -34.20
C GLN A 222 -10.35 3.80 -33.14
N VAL A 223 -9.56 2.73 -33.26
CA VAL A 223 -9.49 1.66 -32.25
C VAL A 223 -9.01 2.20 -30.90
N ARG A 224 -7.93 3.01 -30.89
CA ARG A 224 -7.44 3.63 -29.64
C ARG A 224 -8.52 4.49 -29.00
N ARG A 225 -9.24 5.30 -29.79
CA ARG A 225 -10.33 6.15 -29.32
C ARG A 225 -11.48 5.36 -28.72
N ASP A 226 -11.97 4.33 -29.40
CA ASP A 226 -13.12 3.55 -28.95
C ASP A 226 -12.80 2.77 -27.67
N VAL A 227 -11.60 2.19 -27.60
CA VAL A 227 -11.10 1.52 -26.39
C VAL A 227 -10.93 2.51 -25.24
N PHE A 228 -10.36 3.69 -25.49
CA PHE A 228 -10.21 4.74 -24.47
C PHE A 228 -11.57 5.15 -23.90
N LEU A 229 -12.50 5.59 -24.75
CA LEU A 229 -13.80 6.11 -24.30
C LEU A 229 -14.64 5.03 -23.58
N SER A 230 -14.63 3.81 -24.09
CA SER A 230 -15.32 2.68 -23.43
C SER A 230 -14.70 2.38 -22.07
N SER A 231 -13.36 2.45 -21.95
CA SER A 231 -12.69 2.23 -20.66
C SER A 231 -13.01 3.28 -19.59
N GLN A 232 -13.40 4.50 -19.99
CA GLN A 232 -13.76 5.58 -19.05
C GLN A 232 -15.20 5.51 -18.55
N SER A 233 -16.02 4.57 -19.05
CA SER A 233 -17.47 4.49 -18.76
C SER A 233 -17.93 3.17 -18.15
N ILE A 234 -16.99 2.29 -17.76
CA ILE A 234 -17.24 0.91 -17.31
C ILE A 234 -18.16 0.85 -16.08
N TYR A 235 -18.00 1.77 -15.11
CA TYR A 235 -18.68 1.71 -13.81
C TYR A 235 -19.63 2.89 -13.59
N SER A 236 -20.60 3.09 -14.50
CA SER A 236 -21.55 4.21 -14.43
C SER A 236 -22.35 4.26 -13.11
N GLN A 237 -22.64 3.10 -12.50
CA GLN A 237 -23.34 3.00 -11.21
C GLN A 237 -22.57 3.68 -10.07
N ASN A 238 -21.23 3.74 -10.17
CA ASN A 238 -20.38 4.36 -9.15
C ASN A 238 -20.49 5.88 -9.13
N VAL A 239 -21.07 6.53 -10.16
CA VAL A 239 -21.26 7.98 -10.18
C VAL A 239 -22.19 8.43 -9.04
N VAL A 240 -23.34 7.77 -8.88
CA VAL A 240 -24.32 8.11 -7.82
C VAL A 240 -23.76 7.78 -6.44
N ILE A 241 -23.14 6.60 -6.29
CA ILE A 241 -22.48 6.19 -5.04
C ILE A 241 -21.41 7.20 -4.61
N PHE A 242 -20.63 7.72 -5.57
CA PHE A 242 -19.59 8.71 -5.29
C PHE A 242 -20.17 10.06 -4.88
N GLN A 243 -21.26 10.50 -5.52
CA GLN A 243 -21.99 11.72 -5.14
C GLN A 243 -22.52 11.64 -3.71
N ASP A 244 -23.20 10.55 -3.35
CA ASP A 244 -23.67 10.30 -1.98
C ASP A 244 -22.51 10.29 -0.98
N THR A 245 -21.41 9.64 -1.35
CA THR A 245 -20.20 9.56 -0.53
C THR A 245 -19.60 10.95 -0.24
N ILE A 246 -19.54 11.83 -1.24
CA ILE A 246 -19.02 13.21 -1.07
C ILE A 246 -19.92 13.99 -0.12
N THR A 247 -21.23 13.95 -0.32
CA THR A 247 -22.22 14.66 0.50
C THR A 247 -22.13 14.22 1.96
N LEU A 248 -22.14 12.90 2.19
CA LEU A 248 -22.07 12.33 3.53
C LEU A 248 -20.73 12.61 4.23
N ARG A 249 -19.61 12.58 3.50
CA ARG A 249 -18.30 12.97 4.06
C ARG A 249 -18.27 14.45 4.45
N HIS A 250 -18.87 15.33 3.66
CA HIS A 250 -18.96 16.73 4.00
C HIS A 250 -19.80 16.95 5.27
N GLU A 251 -20.97 16.31 5.35
CA GLU A 251 -21.85 16.39 6.52
C GLU A 251 -21.17 15.86 7.79
N ALA A 252 -20.53 14.68 7.71
CA ALA A 252 -19.77 14.11 8.84
C ALA A 252 -18.66 15.06 9.32
N ALA A 253 -17.91 15.66 8.40
CA ALA A 253 -16.86 16.61 8.75
C ALA A 253 -17.43 17.86 9.44
N ARG A 254 -18.58 18.37 8.97
CA ARG A 254 -19.28 19.51 9.58
C ARG A 254 -19.77 19.22 11.00
N LEU A 255 -20.34 18.03 11.22
CA LEU A 255 -20.75 17.58 12.57
C LEU A 255 -19.56 17.57 13.54
N LEU A 256 -18.38 17.15 13.06
CA LEU A 256 -17.14 17.15 13.83
C LEU A 256 -16.49 18.55 13.97
N GLY A 257 -17.12 19.61 13.46
CA GLY A 257 -16.62 20.99 13.55
C GLY A 257 -15.60 21.39 12.47
N PHE A 258 -15.40 20.58 11.42
CA PHE A 258 -14.49 20.89 10.32
C PHE A 258 -15.22 21.56 9.15
N PRO A 259 -14.57 22.49 8.42
CA PRO A 259 -15.20 23.16 7.29
C PRO A 259 -15.38 22.25 6.06
N SER A 260 -14.60 21.18 5.96
CA SER A 260 -14.69 20.18 4.89
C SER A 260 -14.01 18.88 5.31
N PHE A 261 -14.32 17.79 4.60
CA PHE A 261 -13.63 16.51 4.76
C PHE A 261 -12.12 16.64 4.51
N ALA A 262 -11.71 17.44 3.52
CA ALA A 262 -10.29 17.69 3.26
C ALA A 262 -9.60 18.39 4.44
N ALA A 263 -10.24 19.39 5.06
CA ALA A 263 -9.69 20.05 6.24
C ALA A 263 -9.54 19.08 7.42
N GLN A 264 -10.50 18.18 7.62
CA GLN A 264 -10.41 17.11 8.61
C GLN A 264 -9.19 16.20 8.35
N GLN A 265 -9.02 15.72 7.12
CA GLN A 265 -7.94 14.78 6.77
C GLN A 265 -6.55 15.42 6.77
N LEU A 266 -6.43 16.66 6.31
CA LEU A 266 -5.14 17.32 6.09
C LEU A 266 -4.49 17.87 7.35
N ARG A 267 -5.25 18.11 8.44
CA ARG A 267 -4.75 18.77 9.66
C ARG A 267 -3.52 18.10 10.29
N HIS A 268 -3.28 16.82 10.00
CA HIS A 268 -2.11 16.07 10.48
C HIS A 268 -1.13 15.64 9.38
N GLN A 269 -1.44 15.90 8.11
CA GLN A 269 -0.50 15.70 7.02
C GLN A 269 0.54 16.84 7.01
N LEU A 270 1.57 16.73 6.17
CA LEU A 270 2.61 17.76 6.03
C LEU A 270 2.03 19.09 5.55
N VAL A 271 1.09 19.04 4.59
CA VAL A 271 0.52 20.23 3.92
C VAL A 271 -0.51 20.98 4.80
N LYS A 272 -1.00 20.36 5.89
CA LYS A 272 -1.86 20.93 6.94
C LYS A 272 -3.24 21.46 6.55
N SER A 273 -3.47 21.95 5.33
CA SER A 273 -4.74 22.59 4.96
C SER A 273 -5.08 22.39 3.47
N PRO A 274 -6.37 22.46 3.10
CA PRO A 274 -6.79 22.44 1.70
C PRO A 274 -6.19 23.58 0.87
N GLY A 275 -6.10 24.79 1.43
CA GLY A 275 -5.54 25.95 0.74
C GLY A 275 -4.07 25.74 0.35
N ALA A 276 -3.26 25.21 1.27
CA ALA A 276 -1.87 24.89 0.98
C ALA A 276 -1.71 23.76 -0.08
N VAL A 277 -2.67 22.83 -0.18
CA VAL A 277 -2.69 21.84 -1.28
C VAL A 277 -2.97 22.54 -2.60
N THR A 278 -3.97 23.44 -2.63
CA THR A 278 -4.29 24.23 -3.83
C THR A 278 -3.09 25.06 -4.27
N ASP A 279 -2.48 25.83 -3.36
CA ASP A 279 -1.31 26.67 -3.66
C ASP A 279 -0.15 25.84 -4.22
N LEU A 280 0.10 24.65 -3.66
CA LEU A 280 1.13 23.74 -4.14
C LEU A 280 0.84 23.23 -5.56
N LEU A 281 -0.39 22.82 -5.83
CA LEU A 281 -0.79 22.31 -7.15
C LEU A 281 -0.79 23.40 -8.21
N GLU A 282 -1.25 24.60 -7.88
CA GLU A 282 -1.23 25.76 -8.77
C GLU A 282 0.20 26.25 -9.06
N ASP A 283 1.10 26.27 -8.06
CA ASP A 283 2.52 26.58 -8.29
C ASP A 283 3.18 25.54 -9.21
N LEU A 284 2.87 24.26 -8.98
CA LEU A 284 3.39 23.17 -9.82
C LEU A 284 2.87 23.28 -11.25
N GLU A 285 1.56 23.51 -11.45
CA GLU A 285 0.95 23.73 -12.76
C GLU A 285 1.63 24.88 -13.48
N ARG A 286 1.74 26.06 -12.85
CA ARG A 286 2.36 27.26 -13.44
C ARG A 286 3.80 27.01 -13.89
N ARG A 287 4.58 26.24 -13.14
CA ARG A 287 5.99 25.93 -13.47
C ARG A 287 6.12 24.89 -14.58
N LEU A 288 5.24 23.89 -14.59
CA LEU A 288 5.28 22.80 -15.56
C LEU A 288 4.57 23.13 -16.87
N GLN A 289 3.60 24.05 -16.86
CA GLN A 289 2.80 24.38 -18.03
C GLN A 289 3.63 24.79 -19.27
N PRO A 290 4.67 25.65 -19.17
CA PRO A 290 5.50 25.97 -20.33
C PRO A 290 6.26 24.75 -20.88
N LEU A 291 6.68 23.82 -20.02
CA LEU A 291 7.34 22.58 -20.42
C LEU A 291 6.34 21.63 -21.08
N ALA A 292 5.19 21.41 -20.45
CA ALA A 292 4.12 20.56 -20.96
C ALA A 292 3.65 21.02 -22.35
N ILE A 293 3.46 22.33 -22.56
CA ILE A 293 3.10 22.88 -23.88
C ILE A 293 4.17 22.56 -24.92
N ARG A 294 5.46 22.76 -24.59
CA ARG A 294 6.57 22.46 -25.51
C ARG A 294 6.65 20.98 -25.85
N GLU A 295 6.52 20.11 -24.85
CA GLU A 295 6.58 18.66 -25.04
C GLU A 295 5.39 18.15 -25.86
N LEU A 296 4.17 18.64 -25.59
CA LEU A 296 2.98 18.30 -26.38
C LEU A 296 3.08 18.81 -27.82
N GLN A 297 3.63 20.02 -28.04
CA GLN A 297 3.89 20.55 -29.39
C GLN A 297 4.94 19.73 -30.14
N ALA A 298 6.03 19.34 -29.46
CA ALA A 298 7.05 18.47 -30.04
C ALA A 298 6.45 17.11 -30.41
N LEU A 299 5.63 16.54 -29.53
CA LEU A 299 4.95 15.28 -29.75
C LEU A 299 3.95 15.36 -30.92
N GLN A 300 3.16 16.42 -31.01
CA GLN A 300 2.23 16.66 -32.12
C GLN A 300 2.97 16.83 -33.45
N THR A 301 4.10 17.56 -33.44
CA THR A 301 4.96 17.74 -34.61
C THR A 301 5.56 16.41 -35.07
N PHE A 302 6.09 15.61 -34.13
CA PHE A 302 6.59 14.26 -34.40
C PHE A 302 5.49 13.33 -34.96
N ALA A 303 4.28 13.44 -34.40
CA ALA A 303 3.12 12.66 -34.82
C ALA A 303 2.64 13.01 -36.24
N GLY A 304 3.02 14.18 -36.77
CA GLY A 304 2.55 14.69 -38.06
C GLY A 304 1.05 14.98 -38.07
N LEU A 305 0.47 15.33 -36.92
CA LEU A 305 -0.98 15.52 -36.77
C LEU A 305 -1.39 16.96 -37.10
N GLU A 306 -2.32 17.11 -38.04
CA GLU A 306 -3.01 18.38 -38.32
C GLU A 306 -4.07 18.71 -37.26
N SER A 307 -4.66 17.68 -36.63
CA SER A 307 -5.60 17.82 -35.52
C SER A 307 -4.87 17.91 -34.16
N PRO A 308 -5.53 18.41 -33.11
CA PRO A 308 -4.99 18.34 -31.76
C PRO A 308 -4.66 16.90 -31.35
N LEU A 309 -3.63 16.75 -30.52
CA LEU A 309 -3.33 15.47 -29.87
C LEU A 309 -4.42 15.16 -28.84
N TYR A 310 -5.10 14.02 -28.99
CA TYR A 310 -6.11 13.57 -28.03
C TYR A 310 -5.51 12.65 -26.96
N LEU A 311 -6.25 12.41 -25.87
CA LEU A 311 -5.80 11.55 -24.77
C LEU A 311 -5.46 10.11 -25.23
N TRP A 312 -6.20 9.58 -26.22
CA TRP A 312 -5.96 8.24 -26.78
C TRP A 312 -4.79 8.19 -27.78
N ASP A 313 -4.16 9.33 -28.09
CA ASP A 313 -3.00 9.41 -28.99
C ASP A 313 -1.68 9.47 -28.21
N PHE A 314 -1.70 9.98 -26.98
CA PHE A 314 -0.50 10.28 -26.20
C PHE A 314 0.45 9.08 -26.06
N ASP A 315 -0.03 7.94 -25.53
CA ASP A 315 0.80 6.76 -25.27
C ASP A 315 1.44 6.21 -26.56
N TYR A 316 0.69 6.22 -27.68
CA TYR A 316 1.15 5.72 -28.96
C TYR A 316 2.32 6.54 -29.51
N TYR A 317 2.13 7.86 -29.61
CA TYR A 317 3.15 8.74 -30.18
C TYR A 317 4.32 8.93 -29.22
N HIS A 318 4.08 8.98 -27.90
CA HIS A 318 5.16 9.13 -26.93
C HIS A 318 6.11 7.94 -26.99
N ARG A 319 5.57 6.71 -27.04
CA ARG A 319 6.38 5.50 -27.23
C ARG A 319 7.16 5.54 -28.54
N ARG A 320 6.53 5.94 -29.66
CA ARG A 320 7.21 6.05 -30.96
C ARG A 320 8.34 7.08 -30.94
N MET A 321 8.12 8.24 -30.30
CA MET A 321 9.12 9.30 -30.19
C MET A 321 10.35 8.81 -29.40
N LEU A 322 10.14 8.11 -28.28
CA LEU A 322 11.22 7.50 -27.49
C LEU A 322 12.05 6.47 -28.29
N GLN A 323 11.38 5.65 -29.11
CA GLN A 323 12.05 4.65 -29.94
C GLN A 323 12.81 5.29 -31.11
N GLU A 324 12.17 6.19 -31.85
CA GLU A 324 12.69 6.73 -33.12
C GLU A 324 13.70 7.87 -32.92
N GLN A 325 13.49 8.75 -31.93
CA GLN A 325 14.38 9.91 -31.72
C GLN A 325 15.45 9.67 -30.67
N TYR A 326 15.16 8.89 -29.63
CA TYR A 326 16.08 8.71 -28.50
C TYR A 326 16.80 7.37 -28.52
N SER A 327 16.50 6.48 -29.48
CA SER A 327 17.10 5.14 -29.61
C SER A 327 17.06 4.32 -28.31
N VAL A 328 16.08 4.59 -27.44
CA VAL A 328 15.94 3.90 -26.15
C VAL A 328 15.21 2.59 -26.38
N SER A 329 15.94 1.49 -26.31
CA SER A 329 15.36 0.14 -26.21
C SER A 329 15.42 -0.35 -24.77
N HIS A 330 14.28 -0.31 -24.09
CA HIS A 330 14.17 -0.82 -22.71
C HIS A 330 14.54 -2.30 -22.62
N ASP A 331 14.24 -3.09 -23.65
CA ASP A 331 14.59 -4.51 -23.71
C ASP A 331 16.11 -4.73 -23.72
N LEU A 332 16.86 -3.97 -24.52
CA LEU A 332 18.33 -4.05 -24.52
C LEU A 332 18.93 -3.56 -23.19
N ILE A 333 18.38 -2.50 -22.61
CA ILE A 333 18.83 -2.00 -21.31
C ILE A 333 18.64 -3.06 -20.22
N SER A 334 17.56 -3.85 -20.28
CA SER A 334 17.26 -4.88 -19.28
C SER A 334 18.33 -5.97 -19.18
N GLU A 335 19.09 -6.22 -20.26
CA GLU A 335 20.18 -7.22 -20.29
C GLU A 335 21.31 -6.91 -19.30
N TYR A 336 21.45 -5.64 -18.90
CA TYR A 336 22.43 -5.18 -17.91
C TYR A 336 21.93 -5.29 -16.46
N PHE A 337 20.69 -5.72 -16.24
CA PHE A 337 20.09 -5.86 -14.91
C PHE A 337 19.59 -7.28 -14.60
N PRO A 338 20.47 -8.29 -14.48
CA PRO A 338 20.09 -9.60 -13.94
C PRO A 338 19.53 -9.47 -12.52
N ALA A 339 18.31 -9.94 -12.30
CA ALA A 339 17.50 -9.58 -11.15
C ALA A 339 18.17 -9.80 -9.79
N GLU A 340 18.67 -11.02 -9.53
CA GLU A 340 19.33 -11.34 -8.27
C GLU A 340 20.62 -10.54 -8.06
N HIS A 341 21.41 -10.40 -9.11
CA HIS A 341 22.65 -9.62 -9.06
C HIS A 341 22.35 -8.15 -8.75
N THR A 342 21.39 -7.56 -9.45
CA THR A 342 20.97 -6.18 -9.25
C THR A 342 20.50 -5.96 -7.81
N ILE A 343 19.64 -6.83 -7.27
CA ILE A 343 19.17 -6.71 -5.88
C ILE A 343 20.32 -6.80 -4.88
N GLN A 344 21.24 -7.76 -5.03
CA GLN A 344 22.42 -7.84 -4.15
C GLN A 344 23.28 -6.57 -4.21
N ARG A 345 23.48 -5.99 -5.40
CA ARG A 345 24.21 -4.72 -5.55
C ARG A 345 23.46 -3.55 -4.94
N MET A 346 22.14 -3.53 -5.02
CA MET A 346 21.30 -2.54 -4.36
C MET A 346 21.46 -2.63 -2.84
N LEU A 347 21.38 -3.82 -2.24
CA LEU A 347 21.63 -4.01 -0.81
C LEU A 347 23.02 -3.50 -0.40
N GLY A 348 24.06 -3.75 -1.20
CA GLY A 348 25.40 -3.21 -0.96
C GLY A 348 25.51 -1.67 -1.07
N ILE A 349 24.57 -0.99 -1.74
CA ILE A 349 24.45 0.48 -1.69
C ILE A 349 23.87 0.91 -0.34
N PHE A 350 22.82 0.23 0.14
CA PHE A 350 22.24 0.48 1.47
C PHE A 350 23.25 0.22 2.60
N GLU A 351 24.04 -0.86 2.52
CA GLU A 351 25.13 -1.14 3.46
C GLU A 351 26.10 0.05 3.59
N ARG A 352 26.53 0.61 2.45
CA ARG A 352 27.49 1.73 2.44
C ARG A 352 26.88 3.05 2.89
N LEU A 353 25.66 3.35 2.44
CA LEU A 353 25.00 4.62 2.77
C LEU A 353 24.59 4.70 4.24
N PHE A 354 24.14 3.59 4.83
CA PHE A 354 23.58 3.58 6.17
C PHE A 354 24.46 2.89 7.20
N GLY A 355 25.66 2.42 6.81
CA GLY A 355 26.54 1.70 7.72
C GLY A 355 25.93 0.38 8.20
N LEU A 356 25.28 -0.36 7.32
CA LEU A 356 24.64 -1.64 7.64
C LEU A 356 25.49 -2.83 7.18
N SER A 357 25.29 -3.98 7.82
CA SER A 357 25.70 -5.28 7.32
C SER A 357 24.45 -6.09 6.99
N ILE A 358 24.32 -6.49 5.73
CA ILE A 358 23.17 -7.23 5.20
C ILE A 358 23.69 -8.57 4.69
N THR A 359 23.48 -9.63 5.47
CA THR A 359 24.04 -10.95 5.19
C THR A 359 22.93 -11.96 4.94
N GLU A 360 23.02 -12.72 3.83
CA GLU A 360 22.05 -13.78 3.52
C GLU A 360 22.10 -14.90 4.58
N VAL A 361 20.92 -15.30 5.06
CA VAL A 361 20.76 -16.39 6.02
C VAL A 361 20.53 -17.69 5.25
N THR A 362 21.58 -18.50 5.15
CA THR A 362 21.55 -19.77 4.42
C THR A 362 21.01 -20.94 5.25
N GLU A 363 21.14 -20.85 6.58
CA GLU A 363 20.65 -21.87 7.53
C GLU A 363 19.16 -21.67 7.83
N LYS A 364 18.31 -21.72 6.79
CA LYS A 364 16.85 -21.66 6.94
C LYS A 364 16.22 -23.02 6.68
N THR A 365 15.10 -23.28 7.33
CA THR A 365 14.23 -24.43 7.00
C THR A 365 12.97 -23.94 6.31
N ASP A 366 12.20 -24.85 5.70
CA ASP A 366 10.98 -24.47 4.96
C ASP A 366 9.94 -23.76 5.83
N ARG A 367 9.98 -23.97 7.15
CA ARG A 367 9.11 -23.25 8.08
C ARG A 367 9.46 -21.77 8.24
N ASN A 368 10.67 -21.34 7.86
CA ASN A 368 11.11 -19.95 8.02
C ASN A 368 10.72 -19.07 6.82
N VAL A 369 10.09 -19.63 5.80
CA VAL A 369 9.65 -18.94 4.60
C VAL A 369 8.24 -19.38 4.19
N TRP A 370 7.50 -18.53 3.50
CA TRP A 370 6.19 -18.90 2.94
C TRP A 370 6.27 -19.53 1.53
N HIS A 371 7.45 -19.48 0.90
CA HIS A 371 7.71 -20.06 -0.41
C HIS A 371 9.21 -20.35 -0.58
N SER A 372 9.58 -21.35 -1.40
CA SER A 372 10.96 -21.80 -1.61
C SER A 372 11.89 -20.70 -2.11
N ASP A 373 11.37 -19.85 -3.01
CA ASP A 373 12.12 -18.78 -3.67
C ASP A 373 12.41 -17.58 -2.76
N VAL A 374 11.87 -17.58 -1.54
CA VAL A 374 12.08 -16.49 -0.58
C VAL A 374 13.47 -16.62 0.03
N ARG A 375 14.21 -15.51 -0.05
CA ARG A 375 15.51 -15.35 0.61
C ARG A 375 15.36 -14.49 1.85
N ILE A 376 16.25 -14.69 2.81
CA ILE A 376 16.27 -14.00 4.10
C ILE A 376 17.64 -13.35 4.27
N PHE A 377 17.66 -12.10 4.69
CA PHE A 377 18.87 -11.35 5.00
C PHE A 377 18.80 -10.85 6.44
N ALA A 378 19.84 -11.11 7.23
CA ALA A 378 20.03 -10.53 8.55
C ALA A 378 20.64 -9.13 8.41
N VAL A 379 20.06 -8.15 9.08
CA VAL A 379 20.48 -6.74 9.04
C VAL A 379 21.05 -6.35 10.40
N ARG A 380 22.27 -5.80 10.40
CA ARG A 380 22.98 -5.31 11.59
C ARG A 380 23.49 -3.91 11.38
N ASP A 381 23.59 -3.16 12.46
CA ASP A 381 24.32 -1.89 12.48
C ASP A 381 25.82 -2.17 12.51
N ARG A 382 26.62 -1.54 11.62
CA ARG A 382 28.09 -1.64 11.63
C ARG A 382 28.77 -0.55 12.44
N GLN A 383 28.04 0.50 12.81
CA GLN A 383 28.58 1.65 13.55
C GLN A 383 28.58 1.40 15.05
N GLU A 384 27.66 0.58 15.57
CA GLU A 384 27.72 0.15 16.97
C GLU A 384 28.85 -0.86 17.18
N SER A 385 29.65 -0.67 18.23
CA SER A 385 30.81 -1.51 18.57
C SER A 385 30.45 -2.98 18.82
N SER A 386 29.18 -3.28 19.06
CA SER A 386 28.61 -4.62 19.26
C SER A 386 28.03 -5.24 17.99
N GLY A 387 27.90 -4.51 16.88
CA GLY A 387 27.25 -5.02 15.67
C GLY A 387 25.78 -5.34 15.88
N SER A 388 25.02 -4.45 16.52
CA SER A 388 23.68 -4.74 17.03
C SER A 388 22.72 -5.24 15.95
N PHE A 389 21.99 -6.30 16.28
CA PHE A 389 21.02 -6.92 15.39
C PHE A 389 19.76 -6.06 15.30
N LEU A 390 19.45 -5.60 14.08
CA LEU A 390 18.30 -4.73 13.83
C LEU A 390 17.07 -5.55 13.41
N GLY A 391 17.27 -6.59 12.61
CA GLY A 391 16.16 -7.36 12.08
C GLY A 391 16.45 -8.18 10.84
N TYR A 392 15.37 -8.57 10.15
CA TYR A 392 15.39 -9.39 8.96
C TYR A 392 14.73 -8.70 7.77
N LEU A 393 15.33 -8.84 6.59
CA LEU A 393 14.74 -8.50 5.30
C LEU A 393 14.49 -9.79 4.52
N TYR A 394 13.24 -10.02 4.15
CA TYR A 394 12.84 -11.08 3.24
C TYR A 394 12.74 -10.52 1.81
N THR A 395 13.15 -11.30 0.82
CA THR A 395 12.95 -10.93 -0.59
C THR A 395 12.17 -12.03 -1.31
N ASP A 396 11.05 -11.64 -1.92
CA ASP A 396 10.16 -12.52 -2.66
C ASP A 396 9.87 -11.89 -4.03
N ILE A 397 10.67 -12.28 -5.03
CA ILE A 397 10.83 -11.47 -6.23
C ILE A 397 10.11 -12.01 -7.47
N TYR A 398 9.64 -13.26 -7.45
CA TYR A 398 9.03 -13.91 -8.61
C TYR A 398 7.50 -13.97 -8.52
N PRO A 399 6.78 -13.81 -9.65
CA PRO A 399 5.34 -13.92 -9.67
C PRO A 399 4.88 -15.36 -9.43
N ARG A 400 3.74 -15.51 -8.76
CA ARG A 400 3.04 -16.80 -8.65
C ARG A 400 1.54 -16.59 -8.44
N PRO A 401 0.68 -17.58 -8.75
CA PRO A 401 -0.76 -17.46 -8.56
C PRO A 401 -1.13 -17.05 -7.13
N GLY A 402 -1.94 -15.99 -7.01
CA GLY A 402 -2.44 -15.48 -5.74
C GLY A 402 -1.46 -14.61 -4.94
N LYS A 403 -0.22 -14.42 -5.40
CA LYS A 403 0.71 -13.43 -4.83
C LYS A 403 0.31 -12.02 -5.24
N TYR A 404 0.53 -11.05 -4.36
CA TYR A 404 0.43 -9.63 -4.62
C TYR A 404 1.17 -9.23 -5.90
N ASN A 405 0.46 -8.58 -6.82
CA ASN A 405 0.88 -8.39 -8.22
C ASN A 405 1.63 -7.06 -8.48
N HIS A 406 1.81 -6.23 -7.46
CA HIS A 406 2.64 -5.02 -7.52
C HIS A 406 3.94 -5.20 -6.73
N ALA A 407 4.81 -4.20 -6.80
CA ALA A 407 5.94 -4.10 -5.87
C ALA A 407 5.48 -3.44 -4.57
N ALA A 408 5.91 -3.97 -3.43
CA ALA A 408 5.64 -3.41 -2.11
C ALA A 408 6.69 -3.90 -1.11
N ASN A 409 6.90 -3.12 -0.06
CA ASN A 409 7.54 -3.58 1.17
C ASN A 409 6.48 -3.82 2.27
N PHE A 410 6.35 -5.07 2.72
CA PHE A 410 5.42 -5.45 3.78
C PHE A 410 6.15 -5.56 5.11
N ASN A 411 5.57 -4.98 6.16
CA ASN A 411 6.03 -5.25 7.52
C ASN A 411 5.49 -6.59 8.00
N ILE A 412 6.38 -7.39 8.58
CA ILE A 412 6.05 -8.65 9.26
C ILE A 412 6.01 -8.39 10.77
N HIS A 413 7.07 -7.77 11.30
CA HIS A 413 7.18 -7.37 12.69
C HIS A 413 7.75 -5.94 12.80
N PRO A 414 7.10 -5.05 13.56
CA PRO A 414 7.57 -3.70 13.77
C PRO A 414 8.68 -3.63 14.83
N GLY A 415 9.55 -2.65 14.71
CA GLY A 415 10.53 -2.29 15.74
C GLY A 415 9.89 -1.41 16.81
N PHE A 416 9.99 -1.82 18.08
CA PHE A 416 9.59 -1.03 19.23
C PHE A 416 10.33 -1.50 20.49
N ARG A 417 10.41 -0.63 21.50
CA ARG A 417 10.93 -0.98 22.82
C ARG A 417 9.88 -1.74 23.61
N ARG A 418 10.22 -2.95 24.06
CA ARG A 418 9.38 -3.80 24.91
C ARG A 418 9.39 -3.31 26.36
N LYS A 419 8.46 -3.80 27.17
CA LYS A 419 8.31 -3.45 28.59
C LYS A 419 9.56 -3.77 29.42
N ASP A 420 10.31 -4.80 29.04
CA ASP A 420 11.56 -5.19 29.69
C ASP A 420 12.77 -4.35 29.26
N GLY A 421 12.57 -3.35 28.39
CA GLY A 421 13.60 -2.47 27.86
C GLY A 421 14.32 -3.00 26.61
N SER A 422 14.08 -4.25 26.22
CA SER A 422 14.65 -4.83 25.00
C SER A 422 14.01 -4.25 23.73
N GLN A 423 14.75 -4.27 22.62
CA GLN A 423 14.23 -3.86 21.32
C GLN A 423 13.65 -5.07 20.58
N SER A 424 12.43 -4.94 20.05
CA SER A 424 11.88 -5.97 19.16
C SER A 424 12.59 -5.92 17.80
N PRO A 425 13.09 -7.06 17.28
CA PRO A 425 13.70 -7.10 15.96
C PRO A 425 12.67 -6.81 14.87
N VAL A 426 13.05 -5.97 13.92
CA VAL A 426 12.23 -5.65 12.75
C VAL A 426 12.21 -6.86 11.80
N ALA A 427 11.10 -7.12 11.14
CA ALA A 427 11.08 -8.03 9.99
C ALA A 427 10.23 -7.43 8.88
N THR A 428 10.78 -7.34 7.67
CA THR A 428 10.07 -6.82 6.48
C THR A 428 10.25 -7.72 5.28
N ALA A 429 9.38 -7.60 4.29
CA ALA A 429 9.40 -8.37 3.06
C ALA A 429 9.31 -7.45 1.84
N LEU A 430 10.38 -7.42 1.05
CA LEU A 430 10.34 -6.89 -0.32
C LEU A 430 9.63 -7.91 -1.20
N VAL A 431 8.44 -7.55 -1.68
CA VAL A 431 7.61 -8.37 -2.57
C VAL A 431 7.53 -7.67 -3.91
N CYS A 432 7.95 -8.34 -4.98
CA CYS A 432 7.82 -7.86 -6.36
C CYS A 432 7.59 -9.02 -7.33
N ASN A 433 7.49 -8.72 -8.63
CA ASN A 433 7.07 -9.67 -9.65
C ASN A 433 7.96 -9.59 -10.90
N VAL A 434 9.25 -9.87 -10.72
CA VAL A 434 10.23 -9.95 -11.80
C VAL A 434 9.94 -11.18 -12.65
N SER A 435 9.94 -11.02 -13.97
CA SER A 435 9.75 -12.15 -14.88
C SER A 435 10.79 -13.24 -14.59
N PRO A 436 10.38 -14.50 -14.36
CA PRO A 436 11.31 -15.57 -14.07
C PRO A 436 12.20 -15.86 -15.27
N ALA A 437 13.33 -16.52 -15.02
CA ALA A 437 14.18 -17.00 -16.09
C ALA A 437 13.42 -18.02 -16.97
N THR A 438 13.66 -17.94 -18.27
CA THR A 438 13.25 -18.95 -19.26
C THR A 438 14.48 -19.75 -19.68
N ALA A 439 14.29 -20.81 -20.49
CA ALA A 439 15.41 -21.61 -21.00
C ALA A 439 16.49 -20.77 -21.71
N ASP A 440 16.06 -19.71 -22.41
CA ASP A 440 16.92 -18.91 -23.29
C ASP A 440 17.24 -17.51 -22.74
N ARG A 441 16.62 -17.11 -21.62
CA ARG A 441 16.77 -15.74 -21.06
C ARG A 441 16.75 -15.74 -19.53
N PRO A 442 17.75 -15.16 -18.84
CA PRO A 442 17.73 -15.03 -17.39
C PRO A 442 16.61 -14.09 -16.92
N ALA A 443 16.32 -14.09 -15.61
CA ALA A 443 15.44 -13.10 -15.02
C ALA A 443 16.10 -11.71 -15.10
N LEU A 444 15.52 -10.82 -15.90
CA LEU A 444 16.03 -9.47 -16.15
C LEU A 444 15.04 -8.42 -15.65
N LEU A 445 15.57 -7.35 -15.06
CA LEU A 445 14.80 -6.19 -14.64
C LEU A 445 14.78 -5.13 -15.74
N GLN A 446 13.61 -4.60 -16.02
CA GLN A 446 13.47 -3.35 -16.75
C GLN A 446 13.96 -2.18 -15.88
N HIS A 447 14.50 -1.13 -16.48
CA HIS A 447 15.00 0.04 -15.73
C HIS A 447 13.94 0.62 -14.77
N ARG A 448 12.67 0.67 -15.19
CA ARG A 448 11.56 1.09 -14.33
C ARG A 448 11.40 0.21 -13.08
N GLU A 449 11.62 -1.10 -13.21
CA GLU A 449 11.52 -2.05 -12.10
C GLU A 449 12.71 -1.85 -11.15
N VAL A 450 13.90 -1.51 -11.64
CA VAL A 450 15.03 -1.11 -10.80
C VAL A 450 14.69 0.12 -9.95
N ILE A 451 14.08 1.15 -10.55
CA ILE A 451 13.61 2.34 -9.81
C ILE A 451 12.59 1.94 -8.74
N THR A 452 11.60 1.11 -9.12
CA THR A 452 10.59 0.62 -8.18
C THR A 452 11.21 -0.17 -7.03
N LEU A 453 12.18 -1.05 -7.28
CA LEU A 453 12.85 -1.80 -6.21
C LEU A 453 13.65 -0.91 -5.28
N PHE A 454 14.29 0.16 -5.79
CA PHE A 454 14.95 1.14 -4.94
C PHE A 454 13.95 1.86 -4.03
N HIS A 455 12.78 2.22 -4.58
CA HIS A 455 11.70 2.81 -3.82
C HIS A 455 11.22 1.88 -2.69
N GLU A 456 10.94 0.61 -3.00
CA GLU A 456 10.46 -0.36 -2.01
C GLU A 456 11.51 -0.74 -0.97
N LEU A 457 12.79 -0.84 -1.34
CA LEU A 457 13.88 -1.00 -0.36
C LEU A 457 14.00 0.25 0.53
N GLY A 458 13.69 1.44 0.01
CA GLY A 458 13.60 2.68 0.77
C GLY A 458 12.51 2.64 1.85
N HIS A 459 11.36 2.00 1.57
CA HIS A 459 10.35 1.71 2.58
C HIS A 459 10.88 0.71 3.61
N GLY A 460 11.49 -0.39 3.18
CA GLY A 460 12.07 -1.39 4.07
C GLY A 460 13.12 -0.87 5.05
N ARG A 461 13.85 0.20 4.66
CA ARG A 461 14.79 0.93 5.52
C ARG A 461 14.12 1.94 6.46
N SER A 462 12.95 2.45 6.09
CA SER A 462 12.19 3.41 6.92
C SER A 462 11.44 2.71 8.05
N HIS A 463 11.07 1.44 7.82
CA HIS A 463 10.56 0.51 8.82
C HIS A 463 11.69 -0.03 9.68
#